data_AF-A0A2S9V7P0-F1
#
_entry.id   AF-A0A2S9V7P0-F1
#
_cell.length_a   1.000
_cell.length_b   1.000
_cell.length_c   1.000
_cell.angle_alpha   90.00
_cell.angle_beta   90.00
_cell.angle_gamma   90.00
#
_symmetry.space_group_name_H-M   'P 1'
#
loop_
_entity.id
_entity.type
_entity.pdbx_description
1 polymer ?
#
loop_
_entity_poly.entity_id
_entity_poly.type
_entity_poly.pdbx_seq_one_letter_code
_entity_poly.pdbx_strand_id
1 'polypeptide(L)'
;MMDIDHFKKVNDSLGHQAGDRVIRSLSALIQRVSGRASDLPARVGGEEFCLLVCNETAGHIASLAESILTSAEAEVVKYRD
;
A
#
# COMPACT_ATOMS: atom_id res chain seq x y z
N MET A 1 4.47 7.14 6.03
CA MET A 1 3.13 7.36 5.44
C MET A 1 3.25 7.11 3.96
N MET A 2 2.21 6.58 3.34
CA MET A 2 2.21 6.15 1.94
C MET A 2 0.97 6.75 1.27
N ASP A 3 1.13 7.17 0.02
CA ASP A 3 0.06 7.70 -0.83
C ASP A 3 0.15 7.02 -2.19
N ILE A 4 -0.98 6.79 -2.85
CA ILE A 4 -0.99 6.14 -4.17
C ILE A 4 -0.84 7.20 -5.26
N ASP A 5 0.32 7.19 -5.91
CA ASP A 5 0.58 8.10 -7.02
C ASP A 5 -0.48 8.01 -8.12
N HIS A 6 -1.02 9.17 -8.51
CA HIS A 6 -1.99 9.32 -9.59
C HIS A 6 -3.29 8.51 -9.40
N PHE A 7 -3.71 8.19 -8.17
CA PHE A 7 -4.92 7.40 -7.92
C PHE A 7 -6.18 7.99 -8.56
N LYS A 8 -6.35 9.32 -8.51
CA LYS A 8 -7.44 10.01 -9.20
C LYS A 8 -7.49 9.70 -10.71
N LYS A 9 -6.32 9.61 -11.37
CA LYS A 9 -6.24 9.29 -12.81
C LYS A 9 -6.73 7.86 -13.10
N VAL A 10 -6.45 6.92 -12.21
CA VAL A 10 -6.99 5.55 -12.30
C VAL A 10 -8.52 5.57 -12.21
N ASN A 11 -9.07 6.26 -11.21
CA ASN A 11 -10.53 6.39 -11.06
C ASN A 11 -11.19 7.05 -12.27
N ASP A 12 -10.62 8.17 -12.72
CA ASP A 12 -11.18 8.95 -13.83
C ASP A 12 -11.08 8.19 -15.17
N SER A 13 -10.04 7.37 -15.38
CA SER A 13 -9.82 6.63 -16.64
C SER A 13 -10.50 5.25 -16.67
N LEU A 14 -10.52 4.54 -15.53
CA LEU A 14 -10.91 3.13 -15.46
C LEU A 14 -12.15 2.88 -14.60
N GLY A 15 -12.62 3.91 -13.90
CA GLY A 15 -13.77 3.88 -12.99
C GLY A 15 -13.39 3.51 -11.55
N HIS A 16 -14.25 3.89 -10.60
CA HIS A 16 -14.03 3.67 -9.17
C HIS A 16 -13.84 2.19 -8.78
N GLN A 17 -14.46 1.26 -9.52
CA GLN A 17 -14.24 -0.17 -9.29
C GLN A 17 -12.79 -0.59 -9.51
N ALA A 18 -12.07 0.06 -10.44
CA ALA A 18 -10.65 -0.17 -10.64
C ALA A 18 -9.83 0.41 -9.48
N GLY A 19 -10.17 1.61 -9.00
CA GLY A 19 -9.56 2.18 -7.79
C GLY A 19 -9.73 1.29 -6.56
N ASP A 20 -10.92 0.74 -6.35
CA ASP A 20 -11.16 -0.22 -5.26
C ASP A 20 -10.26 -1.46 -5.34
N ARG A 21 -9.96 -1.93 -6.57
CA ARG A 21 -9.04 -3.06 -6.77
C ARG A 21 -7.61 -2.67 -6.41
N VAL A 22 -7.17 -1.47 -6.79
CA VAL A 22 -5.84 -0.94 -6.43
C VAL A 22 -5.71 -0.82 -4.90
N ILE A 23 -6.70 -0.21 -4.23
CA ILE A 23 -6.72 -0.08 -2.75
C ILE A 23 -6.62 -1.46 -2.09
N ARG A 24 -7.42 -2.44 -2.54
CA ARG A 24 -7.39 -3.80 -1.99
C ARG A 24 -6.04 -4.48 -2.22
N SER A 25 -5.46 -4.31 -3.40
CA SER A 25 -4.16 -4.87 -3.75
C SER A 25 -3.06 -4.31 -2.86
N LEU A 26 -3.00 -2.98 -2.71
CA LEU A 26 -2.02 -2.33 -1.85
C LEU A 26 -2.21 -2.73 -0.38
N SER A 27 -3.46 -2.81 0.09
CA SER A 27 -3.76 -3.25 1.46
C SER A 27 -3.24 -4.65 1.74
N ALA A 28 -3.40 -5.58 0.79
CA ALA A 28 -2.89 -6.94 0.91
C ALA A 28 -1.36 -7.00 0.83
N LEU A 29 -0.76 -6.17 -0.02
CA LEU A 29 0.68 -6.04 -0.14
C LEU A 29 1.31 -5.54 1.16
N ILE A 30 0.79 -4.46 1.74
CA ILE A 30 1.30 -3.90 3.01
C ILE A 30 1.24 -4.96 4.11
N GLN A 31 0.11 -5.68 4.25
CA GLN A 31 -0.04 -6.75 5.24
C GLN A 31 0.97 -7.90 5.03
N ARG A 32 1.21 -8.29 3.78
CA ARG A 32 2.15 -9.35 3.43
C ARG A 32 3.60 -8.96 3.74
N VAL A 33 3.97 -7.69 3.50
CA VAL A 33 5.33 -7.20 3.68
C VAL A 33 5.63 -6.83 5.14
N SER A 34 4.69 -6.24 5.87
CA SER A 34 4.90 -5.91 7.29
C SER A 34 5.09 -7.15 8.15
N GLY A 35 4.32 -8.21 7.90
CA GLY A 35 4.58 -9.59 8.34
C GLY A 35 4.57 -9.87 9.86
N ARG A 36 4.63 -8.84 10.72
CA ARG A 36 4.64 -8.95 12.18
C ARG A 36 3.28 -8.67 12.76
N ALA A 37 2.92 -9.43 13.80
CA ALA A 37 1.67 -9.24 14.53
C ALA A 37 1.58 -7.90 15.29
N SER A 38 2.72 -7.27 15.59
CA SER A 38 2.79 -5.97 16.26
C SER A 38 2.61 -4.79 15.31
N ASP A 39 2.75 -5.01 14.01
CA ASP A 39 2.69 -3.93 13.03
C ASP A 39 1.23 -3.65 12.70
N LEU A 40 0.85 -2.38 12.72
CA LEU A 40 -0.53 -1.95 12.52
C LEU A 40 -0.65 -1.18 11.20
N PRO A 41 -1.04 -1.84 10.10
CA PRO A 41 -1.40 -1.16 8.87
C PRO A 41 -2.76 -0.47 9.04
N ALA A 42 -2.87 0.77 8.55
CA ALA A 42 -4.12 1.50 8.54
C ALA A 42 -4.27 2.30 7.25
N ARG A 43 -5.53 2.50 6.84
CA ARG A 43 -5.91 3.46 5.80
C ARG A 43 -6.38 4.73 6.51
N VAL A 44 -5.68 5.83 6.27
CA VAL A 44 -5.93 7.11 6.96
C VAL A 44 -6.78 8.06 6.12
N GLY A 45 -6.83 7.83 4.80
CA GLY A 45 -7.58 8.66 3.85
C GLY A 45 -8.13 7.88 2.66
N GLY A 46 -8.47 8.61 1.59
CA GLY A 46 -8.99 8.03 0.35
C GLY A 46 -7.98 7.11 -0.31
N GLU A 47 -6.77 7.59 -0.56
CA GLU A 47 -5.66 6.82 -1.15
C GLU A 47 -4.44 6.71 -0.23
N GLU A 48 -4.59 7.21 1.00
CA GLU A 48 -3.49 7.32 1.97
C GLU A 48 -3.48 6.16 2.97
N PHE A 49 -2.29 5.62 3.20
CA PHE A 49 -2.01 4.52 4.11
C PHE A 49 -0.89 4.87 5.10
N CYS A 50 -0.93 4.25 6.27
CA CYS A 50 0.16 4.27 7.23
C CYS A 50 0.42 2.88 7.78
N LEU A 51 1.65 2.68 8.24
CA LEU A 51 2.07 1.49 8.96
C LEU A 51 2.72 1.94 10.26
N LEU A 52 2.10 1.61 11.38
CA LEU A 52 2.67 1.85 12.69
C LEU A 52 3.53 0.64 13.07
N VAL A 53 4.81 0.89 13.29
CA VAL A 53 5.81 -0.12 13.68
C VAL A 53 6.37 0.30 15.03
N CYS A 54 6.31 -0.59 16.02
CA CYS A 54 6.78 -0.33 17.37
C CYS A 54 8.08 -1.08 17.65
N ASN A 55 8.91 -0.53 18.53
CA ASN A 55 10.15 -1.16 19.02
C ASN A 55 11.15 -1.51 17.92
N GLU A 56 11.24 -0.69 16.87
CA GLU A 56 12.16 -0.90 15.75
C GLU A 56 13.13 0.26 15.55
N THR A 57 14.24 -0.05 14.89
CA THR A 57 15.26 0.95 14.53
C THR A 57 14.87 1.72 13.26
N ALA A 58 15.36 2.94 13.13
CA ALA A 58 15.17 3.73 11.90
C ALA A 58 15.68 3.00 10.64
N GLY A 59 16.78 2.24 10.77
CA GLY A 59 17.32 1.45 9.66
C GLY A 59 16.37 0.33 9.21
N HIS A 60 15.79 -0.40 10.15
CA HIS A 60 14.81 -1.44 9.81
C HIS A 60 13.53 -0.83 9.22
N ILE A 61 13.03 0.27 9.78
CA ILE A 61 11.87 0.99 9.23
C ILE A 61 12.14 1.46 7.79
N ALA A 62 13.35 1.96 7.50
CA ALA A 62 13.74 2.35 6.14
C ALA A 62 13.76 1.14 5.19
N SER A 63 14.37 0.03 5.59
CA SER A 63 14.39 -1.20 4.78
C SER A 63 12.99 -1.77 4.53
N LEU A 64 12.10 -1.69 5.52
CA LEU A 64 10.71 -2.09 5.37
C LEU A 64 9.97 -1.19 4.37
N ALA A 65 10.16 0.13 4.46
CA ALA A 65 9.57 1.08 3.52
C ALA A 65 10.04 0.82 2.08
N GLU A 66 11.35 0.62 1.88
CA GLU A 66 11.93 0.25 0.56
C GLU A 66 11.36 -1.06 0.02
N SER A 67 11.16 -2.06 0.90
CA SER A 67 10.56 -3.34 0.51
C SER A 67 9.10 -3.18 0.07
N ILE A 68 8.33 -2.30 0.73
CA ILE A 68 6.96 -1.97 0.34
C ILE A 68 6.96 -1.26 -1.02
N LEU A 69 7.82 -0.25 -1.22
CA LEU A 69 7.93 0.49 -2.47
C LEU A 69 8.29 -0.44 -3.63
N THR A 70 9.37 -1.22 -3.49
CA THR A 70 9.81 -2.18 -4.51
C THR A 70 8.72 -3.20 -4.84
N SER A 71 8.01 -3.69 -3.83
CA SER A 71 6.90 -4.63 -4.05
C SER A 71 5.73 -3.95 -4.77
N ALA A 72 5.40 -2.70 -4.43
CA ALA A 72 4.28 -1.97 -5.02
C ALA A 72 4.55 -1.63 -6.50
N GLU A 73 5.77 -1.25 -6.85
CA GLU A 73 6.19 -1.02 -8.24
C GLU A 73 6.07 -2.27 -9.12
N ALA A 74 6.29 -3.45 -8.54
CA ALA A 74 6.20 -4.73 -9.24
C ALA A 74 4.76 -5.33 -9.25
N GLU A 75 3.83 -4.78 -8.46
CA GLU A 75 2.49 -5.35 -8.29
C GLU A 75 1.59 -5.01 -9.48
N VAL A 76 1.14 -6.04 -10.20
CA VAL A 76 0.21 -5.88 -11.32
C VAL A 76 -1.23 -6.09 -10.86
N VAL A 77 -2.00 -5.00 -10.81
CA VAL A 77 -3.42 -5.04 -10.42
C VAL A 77 -4.31 -5.34 -11.62
N LYS A 78 -4.88 -6.56 -11.65
CA LYS A 78 -5.96 -6.88 -12.57
C LYS A 78 -7.28 -6.28 -12.07
N TYR A 79 -7.90 -5.45 -12.88
CA TYR A 79 -9.17 -4.78 -12.54
C TYR A 79 -10.37 -5.24 -13.39
N ARG A 80 -10.12 -6.13 -14.36
CA ARG A 80 -11.11 -6.82 -15.20
C ARG A 80 -10.61 -8.25 -15.44
N ASP A 81 -11.53 -9.17 -15.67
CA ASP A 81 -11.26 -10.55 -16.09
C ASP A 81 -10.86 -10.62 -17.57
#